data_AF-A0A966KB59-F1
#
_entry.id   AF-A0A966KB59-F1
#
_cell.length_a   1.000
_cell.length_b   1.000
_cell.length_c   1.000
_cell.angle_alpha   90.00
_cell.angle_beta   90.00
_cell.angle_gamma   90.00
#
_symmetry.space_group_name_H-M   'P 1'
#
loop_
_entity.id
_entity.type
_entity.pdbx_description
1 polymer ?
#
loop_
_entity_poly.entity_id
_entity_poly.type
_entity_poly.pdbx_seq_one_letter_code
_entity_poly.pdbx_strand_id
1 'polypeptide(L)'
;MNYSFTERKRIRKSFAKRPNNHQVPYLLTTQLESYAKFLQADKPATARANEGLQSAFTSIFPIVSNNGYARMEYVSYQLSPPPFDVKECQQRGLTYHSALRAKVRLIINDREAPQKVKEVKEQEVYMGEIPLMTDTGSFVINGTERVIV
;
A
#
# COMPACT_ATOMS: atom_id res chain seq x y z
N MET A 1 31.52 -6.10 -27.17
CA MET A 1 30.90 -6.16 -25.82
C MET A 1 31.59 -5.11 -24.97
N ASN A 2 30.86 -4.07 -24.56
CA ASN A 2 31.40 -3.12 -23.60
C ASN A 2 31.23 -3.72 -22.20
N TYR A 3 32.30 -4.30 -21.67
CA TYR A 3 32.33 -4.79 -20.30
C TYR A 3 32.18 -3.63 -19.32
N SER A 4 31.35 -3.83 -18.30
CA SER A 4 31.29 -2.94 -17.13
C SER A 4 32.62 -2.91 -16.38
N PHE A 5 32.78 -1.90 -15.52
CA PHE A 5 34.01 -1.73 -14.74
C PHE A 5 34.38 -2.97 -13.91
N THR A 6 33.39 -3.64 -13.31
CA THR A 6 33.60 -4.84 -12.49
C THR A 6 33.86 -6.09 -13.32
N GLU A 7 33.23 -6.24 -14.49
CA GLU A 7 33.47 -7.37 -15.39
C GLU A 7 34.87 -7.39 -15.98
N ARG A 8 35.47 -6.21 -16.19
CA ARG A 8 36.86 -6.08 -16.68
C ARG A 8 37.89 -6.67 -15.70
N LYS A 9 37.59 -6.69 -14.39
CA LYS A 9 38.49 -7.25 -13.37
C LYS A 9 38.62 -8.77 -13.48
N ARG A 10 37.58 -9.48 -13.92
CA ARG A 10 37.59 -10.93 -14.09
C ARG A 10 36.58 -11.36 -15.16
N ILE A 11 37.08 -11.66 -16.35
CA ILE A 11 36.25 -12.06 -17.49
C ILE A 11 35.85 -13.53 -17.34
N ARG A 12 34.54 -13.81 -17.31
CA ARG A 12 33.99 -15.18 -17.39
C ARG A 12 33.75 -15.55 -18.85
N LYS A 13 34.46 -16.56 -19.37
CA LYS A 13 34.24 -17.09 -20.72
C LYS A 13 32.88 -17.79 -20.81
N SER A 14 32.04 -17.39 -21.78
CA SER A 14 30.77 -18.05 -22.09
C SER A 14 30.91 -18.92 -23.34
N PHE A 15 30.34 -20.12 -23.31
CA PHE A 15 30.27 -21.05 -24.46
C PHE A 15 28.88 -21.08 -25.09
N ALA A 16 27.98 -20.17 -24.69
CA ALA A 16 26.63 -20.09 -25.23
C ALA A 16 26.67 -19.88 -26.75
N LYS A 17 26.01 -20.76 -27.49
CA LYS A 17 25.92 -20.69 -28.96
C LYS A 17 24.74 -19.86 -29.45
N ARG A 18 23.73 -19.66 -28.60
CA ARG A 18 22.53 -18.88 -28.91
C ARG A 18 22.68 -17.46 -28.34
N PRO A 19 22.31 -16.41 -29.09
CA PRO A 19 22.28 -15.06 -28.57
C PRO A 19 21.18 -14.93 -27.51
N ASN A 20 21.41 -14.09 -26.50
CA ASN A 20 20.38 -13.77 -25.52
C ASN A 20 19.50 -12.64 -26.06
N ASN A 21 18.28 -12.97 -26.50
CA ASN A 21 17.37 -12.00 -27.13
C ASN A 21 16.57 -11.20 -26.09
N HIS A 22 16.43 -11.70 -24.86
CA HIS A 22 15.68 -11.06 -23.80
C HIS A 22 16.54 -10.91 -22.56
N GLN A 23 16.50 -9.74 -21.93
CA GLN A 23 17.16 -9.57 -20.65
C GLN A 23 16.37 -10.30 -19.57
N VAL A 24 17.09 -10.86 -18.60
CA VAL A 24 16.46 -11.46 -17.42
C VAL A 24 15.74 -10.31 -16.68
N PRO A 25 14.43 -10.44 -16.41
CA PRO A 25 13.70 -9.41 -15.69
C PRO A 25 14.18 -9.32 -14.26
N TYR A 26 13.83 -8.23 -13.59
CA TYR A 26 14.11 -8.12 -12.16
C TYR A 26 13.33 -9.21 -11.39
N LEU A 27 14.04 -10.04 -10.63
CA LEU A 27 13.49 -11.29 -10.11
C LEU A 27 12.48 -11.10 -8.97
N LEU A 28 12.43 -9.91 -8.37
CA LEU A 28 11.54 -9.58 -7.26
C LEU A 28 10.32 -8.76 -7.71
N THR A 29 10.11 -8.57 -9.03
CA THR A 29 9.01 -7.76 -9.57
C THR A 29 7.66 -8.19 -9.05
N THR A 30 7.37 -9.50 -9.05
CA THR A 30 6.07 -10.02 -8.63
C THR A 30 5.67 -9.56 -7.24
N GLN A 31 6.61 -9.62 -6.28
CA GLN A 31 6.35 -9.22 -4.89
C GLN A 31 6.16 -7.71 -4.78
N LEU A 32 7.12 -6.95 -5.32
CA LEU A 32 7.11 -5.48 -5.24
C LEU A 32 5.89 -4.88 -5.94
N GLU A 33 5.60 -5.31 -7.17
CA GLU A 33 4.48 -4.79 -7.95
C GLU A 33 3.13 -5.16 -7.35
N SER A 34 2.99 -6.39 -6.83
CA SER A 34 1.76 -6.81 -6.17
C SER A 34 1.45 -5.93 -4.95
N TYR A 35 2.46 -5.70 -4.11
CA TYR A 35 2.28 -4.91 -2.90
C TYR A 35 2.11 -3.41 -3.18
N ALA A 36 2.81 -2.89 -4.21
CA ALA A 36 2.62 -1.53 -4.69
C ALA A 36 1.19 -1.30 -5.23
N LYS A 37 0.61 -2.28 -5.94
CA LYS A 37 -0.80 -2.24 -6.38
C LYS A 37 -1.77 -2.26 -5.21
N PHE A 38 -1.47 -3.02 -4.16
CA PHE A 38 -2.28 -3.06 -2.94
C PHE A 38 -2.32 -1.69 -2.24
N LEU A 39 -1.15 -1.06 -2.02
CA LEU A 39 -1.04 0.20 -1.26
C LEU A 39 -1.35 1.46 -2.07
N GLN A 40 -0.92 1.52 -3.34
CA GLN A 40 -0.97 2.70 -4.19
C GLN A 40 -0.45 3.98 -3.51
N ALA A 41 0.60 3.85 -2.69
CA ALA A 41 1.13 4.93 -1.84
C ALA A 41 1.66 6.12 -2.66
N ASP A 42 2.28 5.85 -3.81
CA ASP A 42 2.87 6.86 -4.69
C ASP A 42 1.85 7.61 -5.55
N LYS A 43 0.58 7.17 -5.54
CA LYS A 43 -0.48 7.78 -6.35
C LYS A 43 -1.29 8.77 -5.50
N PRO A 44 -1.60 9.97 -6.04
CA PRO A 44 -2.53 10.88 -5.38
C PRO A 44 -3.92 10.24 -5.31
N ALA A 45 -4.69 10.59 -4.28
CA ALA A 45 -5.99 9.95 -3.99
C ALA A 45 -6.95 9.94 -5.20
N THR A 46 -6.93 10.97 -6.04
CA THR A 46 -7.77 11.10 -7.24
C THR A 46 -7.36 10.20 -8.40
N ALA A 47 -6.12 9.69 -8.43
CA ALA A 47 -5.58 8.86 -9.50
C ALA A 47 -5.40 7.39 -9.10
N ARG A 48 -5.89 7.00 -7.91
CA ARG A 48 -5.84 5.60 -7.46
C ARG A 48 -6.84 4.76 -8.23
N ALA A 49 -6.38 3.62 -8.73
CA ALA A 49 -7.24 2.62 -9.35
C ALA A 49 -8.11 1.97 -8.27
N ASN A 50 -9.26 1.42 -8.67
CA ASN A 50 -10.14 0.69 -7.75
C ASN A 50 -9.60 -0.72 -7.46
N GLU A 51 -8.44 -0.79 -6.80
CA GLU A 51 -7.71 -2.01 -6.46
C GLU A 51 -7.10 -1.88 -5.06
N GLY A 52 -6.79 -3.00 -4.41
CA GLY A 52 -6.15 -2.99 -3.09
C GLY A 52 -6.98 -2.28 -2.02
N LEU A 53 -6.34 -1.38 -1.26
CA LEU A 53 -6.99 -0.59 -0.21
C LEU A 53 -8.16 0.26 -0.75
N GLN A 54 -8.00 0.84 -1.94
CA GLN A 54 -9.06 1.66 -2.55
C GLN A 54 -10.31 0.82 -2.83
N SER A 55 -10.13 -0.39 -3.36
CA SER A 55 -11.24 -1.33 -3.60
C SER A 55 -11.88 -1.79 -2.30
N ALA A 56 -11.10 -2.06 -1.26
CA ALA A 56 -11.61 -2.51 0.03
C ALA A 56 -12.48 -1.43 0.70
N PHE A 57 -12.08 -0.16 0.64
CA PHE A 57 -12.92 0.93 1.15
C PHE A 57 -14.16 1.15 0.28
N THR A 58 -14.01 1.14 -1.05
CA THR A 58 -15.12 1.39 -1.97
C THR A 58 -16.17 0.26 -1.94
N SER A 59 -15.80 -0.97 -1.59
CA SER A 59 -16.75 -2.09 -1.50
C SER A 59 -17.62 -2.06 -0.24
N ILE A 60 -17.12 -1.48 0.85
CA ILE A 60 -17.82 -1.40 2.14
C ILE A 60 -18.65 -0.12 2.24
N PHE A 61 -18.16 0.98 1.66
CA PHE A 61 -18.82 2.28 1.74
C PHE A 61 -19.72 2.54 0.52
N PRO A 62 -20.85 3.26 0.68
CA PRO A 62 -21.29 3.92 1.92
C PRO A 62 -21.97 2.95 2.90
N ILE A 63 -21.71 3.18 4.20
CA ILE A 63 -22.40 2.47 5.29
C ILE A 63 -23.60 3.31 5.72
N VAL A 64 -24.80 2.74 5.68
CA VAL A 64 -26.04 3.43 6.07
C VAL A 64 -26.51 2.92 7.43
N SER A 65 -26.98 3.82 8.30
CA SER A 65 -27.57 3.44 9.58
C SER A 65 -28.88 2.68 9.39
N ASN A 66 -29.21 1.77 10.31
CA ASN A 66 -30.43 0.95 10.22
C ASN A 66 -31.72 1.78 10.12
N ASN A 67 -31.72 3.01 10.66
CA ASN A 67 -32.85 3.93 10.61
C ASN A 67 -32.83 4.88 9.41
N GLY A 68 -31.81 4.82 8.54
CA GLY A 68 -31.67 5.65 7.34
C GLY A 68 -31.34 7.13 7.57
N TYR A 69 -31.24 7.59 8.83
CA TYR A 69 -30.97 9.00 9.15
C TYR A 69 -29.50 9.38 9.10
N ALA A 70 -28.58 8.42 8.96
CA ALA A 70 -27.16 8.70 8.81
C ALA A 70 -26.53 7.77 7.77
N ARG A 71 -25.59 8.32 7.00
CA ARG A 71 -24.73 7.53 6.13
C ARG A 71 -23.29 7.99 6.25
N MET A 72 -22.37 7.05 6.23
CA MET A 72 -20.94 7.31 6.23
C MET A 72 -20.39 7.03 4.84
N GLU A 73 -19.66 7.99 4.29
CA GLU A 73 -19.02 7.92 2.98
C GLU A 73 -17.50 7.89 3.14
N TYR A 74 -16.84 7.12 2.30
CA TYR A 74 -15.39 7.12 2.19
C TYR A 74 -14.95 8.22 1.21
N VAL A 75 -13.96 9.03 1.61
CA VAL A 75 -13.40 10.10 0.78
C VAL A 75 -12.04 9.71 0.22
N SER A 76 -11.10 9.34 1.10
CA SER A 76 -9.73 8.96 0.73
C SER A 76 -9.01 8.30 1.90
N TYR A 77 -7.95 7.51 1.66
CA TYR A 77 -7.02 7.09 2.71
C TYR A 77 -5.63 7.72 2.56
N GLN A 78 -4.88 7.75 3.64
CA GLN A 78 -3.50 8.18 3.72
C GLN A 78 -2.69 7.17 4.54
N LEU A 79 -1.47 6.93 4.10
CA LEU A 79 -0.47 6.14 4.80
C LEU A 79 0.52 7.11 5.44
N SER A 80 0.66 7.05 6.76
CA SER A 80 1.62 7.89 7.48
C SER A 80 3.04 7.36 7.27
N PRO A 81 4.08 8.21 7.34
CA PRO A 81 5.44 7.71 7.33
C PRO A 81 5.65 6.70 8.48
N PRO A 82 6.44 5.64 8.25
CA PRO A 82 6.75 4.69 9.31
C PRO A 82 7.50 5.40 10.45
N PRO A 83 7.21 5.07 11.73
CA PRO A 83 7.84 5.73 12.86
C PRO A 83 9.33 5.41 12.99
N PHE A 84 9.74 4.24 12.51
CA PHE A 84 11.11 3.73 12.56
C PHE A 84 11.52 3.13 11.21
N ASP A 85 12.82 3.09 10.94
CA ASP A 85 13.34 2.44 9.75
C ASP A 85 13.44 0.91 9.92
N VAL A 86 13.76 0.20 8.83
CA VAL A 86 13.85 -1.27 8.80
C VAL A 86 14.89 -1.78 9.82
N LYS A 87 16.04 -1.11 9.95
CA LYS A 87 17.14 -1.56 10.83
C LYS A 87 16.78 -1.40 12.30
N GLU A 88 16.15 -0.29 12.66
CA GLU A 88 15.68 -0.03 14.01
C GLU A 88 14.58 -1.01 14.39
N CYS A 89 13.63 -1.30 13.50
CA CYS A 89 12.60 -2.32 13.73
C CYS A 89 13.22 -3.71 14.00
N GLN A 90 14.24 -4.09 13.24
CA GLN A 90 14.97 -5.36 13.45
C GLN A 90 15.66 -5.40 14.82
N GLN A 91 16.40 -4.34 15.17
CA GLN A 91 17.14 -4.29 16.44
C GLN A 91 16.23 -4.26 17.67
N ARG A 92 15.09 -3.57 17.58
CA ARG A 92 14.16 -3.37 18.71
C ARG A 92 13.07 -4.43 18.79
N GLY A 93 13.01 -5.39 17.86
CA GLY A 93 11.96 -6.40 17.84
C GLY A 93 10.59 -5.87 17.41
N LEU A 94 10.55 -4.75 16.66
CA LEU A 94 9.31 -4.10 16.23
C LEU A 94 8.90 -4.53 14.81
N THR A 95 7.65 -4.27 14.44
CA THR A 95 7.17 -4.42 13.06
C THR A 95 7.46 -3.15 12.28
N TYR A 96 7.89 -3.27 11.03
CA TYR A 96 8.02 -2.12 10.12
C TYR A 96 6.66 -1.85 9.48
N HIS A 97 6.00 -0.75 9.85
CA HIS A 97 4.61 -0.47 9.47
C HIS A 97 4.34 1.01 9.22
N SER A 98 3.22 1.29 8.54
CA SER A 98 2.62 2.61 8.36
C SER A 98 1.25 2.66 9.03
N ALA A 99 0.93 3.79 9.66
CA ALA A 99 -0.42 4.04 10.16
C ALA A 99 -1.36 4.42 9.00
N LEU A 100 -2.42 3.63 8.81
CA LEU A 100 -3.49 3.89 7.85
C LEU A 100 -4.53 4.81 8.48
N ARG A 101 -4.80 5.93 7.82
CA ARG A 101 -5.87 6.87 8.18
C ARG A 101 -6.84 6.99 7.02
N ALA A 102 -8.13 6.91 7.28
CA ALA A 102 -9.16 7.14 6.27
C ALA A 102 -9.93 8.41 6.60
N LYS A 103 -10.05 9.27 5.60
CA LYS A 103 -10.95 10.43 5.62
C LYS A 103 -12.34 9.95 5.27
N VAL A 104 -13.25 10.07 6.22
CA VAL A 104 -14.66 9.67 6.10
C VAL A 104 -15.56 10.87 6.31
N ARG A 105 -16.72 10.84 5.67
CA ARG A 105 -17.76 11.86 5.77
C ARG A 105 -19.03 11.26 6.33
N LEU A 106 -19.44 11.72 7.50
CA LEU A 106 -20.73 11.39 8.10
C LEU A 106 -21.77 12.42 7.63
N ILE A 107 -22.80 11.93 6.95
CA ILE A 107 -23.95 12.73 6.52
C ILE A 107 -25.14 12.33 7.39
N ILE A 108 -25.70 13.30 8.09
CA ILE A 108 -26.89 13.14 8.92
C ILE A 108 -28.07 13.81 8.20
N ASN A 109 -29.12 13.05 7.95
CA ASN A 109 -30.35 13.51 7.35
C ASN A 109 -31.33 14.01 8.40
N ASP A 110 -32.26 14.87 7.99
CA ASP A 110 -33.36 15.30 8.84
C ASP A 110 -34.31 14.14 9.16
N ARG A 111 -34.86 14.12 10.38
CA ARG A 111 -35.79 13.07 10.81
C ARG A 111 -37.17 13.23 10.15
N GLU A 112 -37.58 14.47 9.91
CA GLU A 112 -38.90 14.79 9.33
C GLU A 112 -38.86 14.79 7.81
N ALA A 113 -37.69 15.07 7.23
CA ALA A 113 -37.43 15.04 5.79
C ALA A 113 -36.15 14.25 5.48
N PRO A 114 -36.22 12.92 5.33
CA PRO A 114 -35.04 12.04 5.16
C PRO A 114 -34.18 12.35 3.92
N GLN A 115 -34.74 13.06 2.94
CA GLN A 115 -34.05 13.53 1.74
C GLN A 115 -33.22 14.80 1.97
N LYS A 116 -33.44 15.51 3.09
CA LYS A 116 -32.76 16.76 3.41
C LYS A 116 -31.57 16.50 4.31
N VAL A 117 -30.38 16.86 3.85
CA VAL A 117 -29.16 16.80 4.67
C VAL A 117 -29.25 17.85 5.76
N LYS A 118 -29.10 17.41 7.02
CA LYS A 118 -29.08 18.28 8.20
C LYS A 118 -27.65 18.70 8.55
N GLU A 119 -26.72 17.74 8.55
CA GLU A 119 -25.35 17.98 8.98
C GLU A 119 -24.37 17.10 8.21
N VAL A 120 -23.20 17.65 7.89
CA VAL A 120 -22.09 16.92 7.27
C VAL A 120 -20.84 17.13 8.12
N LYS A 121 -20.24 16.04 8.58
CA LYS A 121 -18.96 16.04 9.32
C LYS A 121 -17.93 15.23 8.56
N GLU A 122 -16.78 15.83 8.30
CA GLU A 122 -15.66 15.14 7.67
C GLU A 122 -14.53 14.99 8.70
N GLN A 123 -14.01 13.78 8.86
CA GLN A 123 -12.99 13.48 9.86
C GLN A 123 -12.02 12.42 9.35
N GLU A 124 -10.76 12.53 9.76
CA GLU A 124 -9.76 11.50 9.58
C GLU A 124 -9.77 10.53 10.75
N VAL A 125 -10.01 9.26 10.45
CA VAL A 125 -10.11 8.17 11.42
C VAL A 125 -8.91 7.24 11.23
N TYR A 126 -8.29 6.87 12.35
CA TYR A 126 -7.24 5.86 12.36
C TYR A 126 -7.84 4.47 12.15
N MET A 127 -7.37 3.78 11.11
CA MET A 127 -7.88 2.46 10.69
C MET A 127 -6.98 1.30 11.10
N GLY A 128 -5.81 1.58 11.69
CA GLY A 128 -4.83 0.58 12.12
C GLY A 128 -3.48 0.75 11.44
N GLU A 129 -2.66 -0.29 11.55
CA GLU A 129 -1.30 -0.33 11.01
C GLU A 129 -1.22 -1.34 9.88
N ILE A 130 -0.50 -0.98 8.83
CA ILE A 130 -0.19 -1.87 7.72
C ILE A 130 1.32 -2.08 7.67
N PRO A 131 1.81 -3.33 7.80
CA PRO A 131 3.24 -3.63 7.63
C PRO A 131 3.73 -3.20 6.27
N LEU A 132 4.86 -2.51 6.17
CA LEU A 132 5.43 -2.08 4.90
C LEU A 132 6.42 -3.12 4.36
N MET A 133 6.45 -3.25 3.04
CA MET A 133 7.43 -4.09 2.34
C MET A 133 8.76 -3.34 2.23
N THR A 134 9.87 -4.04 2.42
CA THR A 134 11.23 -3.54 2.21
C THR A 134 11.59 -3.52 0.73
N ASP A 135 12.70 -2.87 0.38
CA ASP A 135 13.22 -2.83 -1.00
C ASP A 135 13.58 -4.22 -1.57
N THR A 136 13.72 -5.24 -0.71
CA THR A 136 14.03 -6.62 -1.08
C THR A 136 12.79 -7.51 -1.20
N GLY A 137 11.58 -6.96 -1.04
CA GLY A 137 10.34 -7.72 -1.14
C GLY A 137 9.99 -8.53 0.12
N SER A 138 10.60 -8.19 1.26
CA SER A 138 10.34 -8.82 2.56
C SER A 138 9.58 -7.89 3.50
N PHE A 139 9.17 -8.41 4.66
CA PHE A 139 8.53 -7.66 5.73
C PHE A 139 9.28 -7.87 7.03
N VAL A 140 9.42 -6.83 7.85
CA VAL A 140 9.91 -6.98 9.23
C VAL A 140 8.71 -7.10 10.15
N ILE A 141 8.51 -8.30 10.70
CA ILE A 141 7.43 -8.61 11.65
C ILE A 141 8.07 -9.02 12.97
N ASN A 142 7.81 -8.25 14.04
CA ASN A 142 8.41 -8.46 15.36
C ASN A 142 9.93 -8.63 15.29
N GLY A 143 10.60 -7.73 14.56
CA GLY A 143 12.05 -7.71 14.34
C GLY A 143 12.60 -8.78 13.39
N THR A 144 11.77 -9.70 12.90
CA THR A 144 12.21 -10.78 12.02
C THR A 144 11.79 -10.52 10.58
N GLU A 145 12.70 -10.77 9.64
CA GLU A 145 12.41 -10.67 8.21
C GLU A 145 11.58 -11.88 7.74
N ARG A 146 10.48 -11.61 7.03
CA ARG A 146 9.54 -12.61 6.53
C ARG A 146 9.23 -12.35 5.06
N VAL A 147 8.93 -13.43 4.34
CA VAL A 147 8.48 -13.39 2.94
C VAL A 147 7.11 -14.05 2.88
N ILE A 148 6.22 -13.47 2.07
CA ILE A 148 4.90 -14.03 1.79
C ILE A 148 5.01 -14.79 0.46
N VAL A 149 4.68 -16.08 0.48
CA VAL A 149 4.73 -16.98 -0.70
C VAL A 149 3.39 -16.96 -1.43
#